data_AF-F8E8L0-F1
#
_entry.id   AF-F8E8L0-F1
#
_cell.length_a   1.000
_cell.length_b   1.000
_cell.length_c   1.000
_cell.angle_alpha   90.00
_cell.angle_beta   90.00
_cell.angle_gamma   90.00
#
_symmetry.space_group_name_H-M   'P 1'
#
loop_
_entity.id
_entity.type
_entity.pdbx_description
1 polymer ?
#
loop_
_entity_poly.entity_id
_entity_poly.type
_entity_poly.pdbx_seq_one_letter_code
_entity_poly.pdbx_strand_id
1 'polypeptide(L)'
;MSEQTISPQGEDNSEAKESKTNIANIQQNFNFAQNIDLGKLAELSKNDKSLAERIMALYENQFEHGKEIDKFLMESEQKEQNLRLNETPWQRKYVFRGQLFSVLVALLGLGLSSLAILNDYPWVAGIAITIPVGVVAVNFLGIKNKNQK
;
A
#
# COMPACT_ATOMS: atom_id res chain seq x y z
N MET A 1 -12.95 48.19 -0.10
CA MET A 1 -11.75 47.47 0.38
C MET A 1 -12.26 46.21 1.07
N SER A 2 -12.36 45.07 0.36
CA SER A 2 -11.30 44.05 0.18
C SER A 2 -10.92 43.43 1.54
N GLU A 3 -11.13 42.14 1.83
CA GLU A 3 -10.64 40.97 1.10
C GLU A 3 -11.48 39.69 1.29
N GLN A 4 -11.29 38.77 0.35
CA GLN A 4 -11.93 37.48 0.17
C GLN A 4 -11.46 36.40 1.16
N THR A 5 -12.34 35.43 1.36
CA THR A 5 -12.11 34.04 1.80
C THR A 5 -10.95 33.35 1.09
N ILE A 6 -10.30 32.35 1.72
CA ILE A 6 -10.02 30.99 1.19
C ILE A 6 -9.36 30.12 2.29
N SER A 7 -9.99 29.00 2.62
CA SER A 7 -9.34 27.70 2.88
C SER A 7 -9.61 26.86 1.61
N PRO A 8 -8.75 25.94 1.14
CA PRO A 8 -8.44 24.72 1.90
C PRO A 8 -7.07 24.03 1.65
N GLN A 9 -6.74 23.14 2.59
CA GLN A 9 -5.98 21.87 2.48
C GLN A 9 -5.06 21.67 1.26
N GLY A 10 -3.76 21.70 1.54
CA GLY A 10 -2.71 21.20 0.66
C GLY A 10 -2.66 19.67 0.64
N GLU A 11 -2.84 19.13 -0.57
CA GLU A 11 -1.93 18.20 -1.25
C GLU A 11 -1.45 16.96 -0.49
N ASP A 12 -2.15 15.84 -0.72
CA ASP A 12 -1.56 14.53 -1.05
C ASP A 12 -2.65 13.55 -1.52
N ASN A 13 -3.15 13.70 -2.75
CA ASN A 13 -4.23 12.85 -3.29
C ASN A 13 -4.17 12.62 -4.81
N SER A 14 -3.07 12.99 -5.47
CA SER A 14 -2.97 12.86 -6.93
C SER A 14 -2.46 11.48 -7.39
N GLU A 15 -1.55 10.83 -6.65
CA GLU A 15 -0.98 9.55 -7.09
C GLU A 15 -1.95 8.35 -6.94
N ALA A 16 -2.84 8.38 -5.94
CA ALA A 16 -3.81 7.31 -5.71
C ALA A 16 -4.97 7.28 -6.72
N LYS A 17 -5.24 8.41 -7.41
CA LYS A 17 -6.31 8.52 -8.42
C LYS A 17 -5.86 8.04 -9.80
N GLU A 18 -4.60 8.27 -10.19
CA GLU A 18 -4.09 7.79 -11.48
C GLU A 18 -4.03 6.26 -11.56
N SER A 19 -3.59 5.59 -10.49
CA SER A 19 -3.50 4.13 -10.46
C SER A 19 -4.87 3.44 -10.59
N LYS A 20 -5.90 3.92 -9.88
CA LYS A 20 -7.26 3.35 -9.95
C LYS A 20 -7.93 3.52 -11.30
N THR A 21 -7.66 4.64 -11.97
CA THR A 21 -8.24 4.94 -13.29
C THR A 21 -7.63 4.05 -14.38
N ASN A 22 -6.34 3.74 -14.28
CA ASN A 22 -5.67 2.79 -15.19
C ASN A 22 -6.16 1.35 -15.01
N ILE A 23 -6.35 0.87 -13.77
CA ILE A 23 -6.83 -0.51 -13.52
C ILE A 23 -8.24 -0.73 -14.07
N ALA A 24 -9.13 0.27 -13.95
CA ALA A 24 -10.49 0.20 -14.49
C ALA A 24 -10.52 0.18 -16.02
N ASN A 25 -9.67 0.98 -16.69
CA ASN A 25 -9.55 0.97 -18.16
C ASN A 25 -8.97 -0.35 -18.69
N ILE A 26 -8.02 -0.95 -17.98
CA ILE A 26 -7.44 -2.25 -18.34
C ILE A 26 -8.51 -3.35 -18.26
N GLN A 27 -9.30 -3.40 -17.18
CA GLN A 27 -10.39 -4.38 -17.02
C GLN A 27 -11.46 -4.29 -18.13
N GLN A 28 -11.72 -3.08 -18.63
CA GLN A 28 -12.73 -2.88 -19.68
C GLN A 28 -12.25 -3.40 -21.05
N ASN A 29 -10.94 -3.34 -21.33
CA ASN A 29 -10.38 -3.83 -22.59
C ASN A 29 -10.26 -5.37 -22.64
N PHE A 30 -9.96 -6.02 -21.50
CA PHE A 30 -9.87 -7.49 -21.42
C PHE A 30 -11.19 -8.22 -21.70
N ASN A 31 -12.34 -7.61 -21.39
CA ASN A 31 -13.66 -8.19 -21.68
C ASN A 31 -13.95 -8.31 -23.20
N PHE A 32 -13.25 -7.54 -24.03
CA PHE A 32 -13.41 -7.59 -25.49
C PHE A 32 -12.65 -8.76 -26.12
N ALA A 33 -11.51 -9.15 -25.54
CA ALA A 33 -10.68 -10.25 -26.05
C ALA A 33 -11.20 -11.64 -25.68
N GLN A 34 -11.96 -11.78 -24.57
CA GLN A 34 -12.45 -13.08 -24.11
C GLN A 34 -13.78 -13.53 -24.75
N ASN A 35 -14.49 -12.66 -25.47
CA ASN A 35 -15.77 -12.96 -26.10
C ASN A 35 -15.64 -13.20 -27.61
N ILE A 36 -14.65 -13.99 -28.03
CA ILE A 36 -14.55 -14.41 -29.44
C ILE A 36 -15.52 -15.56 -29.68
N ASP A 37 -16.63 -15.26 -30.36
CA ASP A 37 -17.51 -16.28 -30.90
C ASP A 37 -16.92 -16.81 -32.22
N LEU A 38 -16.02 -17.81 -32.09
CA LEU A 38 -15.36 -18.50 -33.21
C LEU A 38 -16.35 -19.03 -34.26
N GLY A 39 -17.59 -19.36 -33.84
CA GLY A 39 -18.65 -19.81 -34.72
C GLY A 39 -19.12 -18.72 -35.68
N LYS A 40 -19.32 -17.50 -35.18
CA LYS A 40 -19.71 -16.34 -36.01
C LYS A 40 -18.59 -15.87 -36.92
N LEU A 41 -17.33 -15.98 -36.49
CA LEU A 41 -16.18 -15.69 -37.34
C LEU A 41 -16.05 -16.68 -38.50
N ALA A 42 -16.32 -17.96 -38.26
CA ALA A 42 -16.36 -18.98 -39.30
C ALA A 42 -17.53 -18.80 -40.28
N GLU A 43 -18.66 -18.27 -39.81
CA GLU A 43 -19.80 -17.91 -40.66
C GLU A 43 -19.52 -16.65 -41.49
N LEU A 44 -18.88 -15.64 -40.89
CA LEU A 44 -18.44 -14.44 -41.58
C LEU A 44 -17.40 -14.76 -42.67
N SER A 45 -16.49 -15.68 -42.41
CA SER A 45 -15.49 -16.18 -43.37
C SER A 45 -16.11 -16.80 -44.63
N LYS A 46 -17.32 -17.37 -44.53
CA LYS A 46 -18.04 -17.93 -45.68
C LYS A 46 -18.68 -16.84 -46.56
N ASN A 47 -19.05 -15.70 -45.98
CA ASN A 47 -19.72 -14.60 -46.68
C ASN A 47 -18.73 -13.54 -47.18
N ASP A 48 -17.72 -13.20 -46.38
CA ASP A 48 -16.65 -12.26 -46.71
C ASP A 48 -15.35 -12.65 -45.98
N LYS A 49 -14.44 -13.28 -46.73
CA LYS A 49 -13.12 -13.68 -46.22
C LYS A 49 -12.24 -12.50 -45.82
N SER A 50 -12.31 -11.40 -46.57
CA SER A 50 -11.48 -10.21 -46.33
C SER A 50 -11.83 -9.56 -44.98
N LEU A 51 -13.13 -9.49 -44.68
CA LEU A 51 -13.59 -8.96 -43.40
C LEU A 51 -13.21 -9.88 -42.22
N ALA A 52 -13.31 -11.20 -42.41
CA ALA A 52 -12.91 -12.16 -41.39
C ALA A 52 -11.40 -12.10 -41.08
N GLU A 53 -10.54 -11.96 -42.09
CA GLU A 53 -9.08 -11.79 -41.92
C GLU A 53 -8.74 -10.50 -41.18
N ARG A 54 -9.39 -9.38 -41.52
CA ARG A 54 -9.21 -8.10 -40.81
C ARG A 54 -9.60 -8.19 -39.33
N ILE A 55 -10.67 -8.90 -39.02
CA ILE A 55 -11.13 -9.09 -37.65
C ILE A 55 -10.15 -9.98 -36.88
N MET A 56 -9.66 -11.07 -37.47
CA MET A 56 -8.61 -11.88 -36.85
C MET A 56 -7.35 -11.06 -36.57
N ALA A 57 -6.89 -10.25 -37.54
CA ALA A 57 -5.71 -9.41 -37.35
C ALA A 57 -5.89 -8.37 -36.24
N LEU A 58 -7.09 -7.81 -36.06
CA LEU A 58 -7.40 -6.93 -34.93
C LEU A 58 -7.32 -7.68 -33.59
N TYR A 59 -7.82 -8.90 -33.52
CA TYR A 59 -7.73 -9.72 -32.31
C TYR A 59 -6.30 -10.14 -31.98
N GLU A 60 -5.51 -10.52 -33.00
CA GLU A 60 -4.11 -10.88 -32.82
C GLU A 60 -3.31 -9.69 -32.24
N ASN A 61 -3.51 -8.48 -32.79
CA ASN A 61 -2.91 -7.26 -32.23
C ASN A 61 -3.36 -7.00 -30.78
N GLN A 62 -4.63 -7.21 -30.44
CA GLN A 62 -5.12 -7.03 -29.07
C GLN A 62 -4.52 -8.06 -28.11
N PHE A 63 -4.35 -9.30 -28.57
CA PHE A 63 -3.73 -10.36 -27.78
C PHE A 63 -2.24 -10.08 -27.53
N GLU A 64 -1.52 -9.63 -28.56
CA GLU A 64 -0.13 -9.20 -28.42
C GLU A 64 0.01 -8.01 -27.46
N HIS A 65 -0.86 -7.01 -27.58
CA HIS A 65 -0.87 -5.87 -26.67
C HIS A 65 -1.19 -6.29 -25.23
N GLY A 66 -2.15 -7.19 -25.01
CA GLY A 66 -2.45 -7.75 -23.69
C GLY A 66 -1.24 -8.46 -23.08
N LYS A 67 -0.53 -9.27 -23.87
CA LYS A 67 0.70 -9.94 -23.46
C LYS A 67 1.82 -8.95 -23.10
N GLU A 68 1.93 -7.84 -23.82
CA GLU A 68 2.89 -6.78 -23.52
C GLU A 68 2.58 -6.10 -22.17
N ILE A 69 1.30 -5.79 -21.92
CA ILE A 69 0.85 -5.23 -20.63
C ILE A 69 1.13 -6.20 -19.48
N ASP A 70 0.80 -7.48 -19.64
CA ASP A 70 1.05 -8.50 -18.61
C ASP A 70 2.54 -8.62 -18.28
N LYS A 71 3.39 -8.58 -19.32
CA LYS A 71 4.84 -8.59 -19.14
C LYS A 71 5.32 -7.35 -18.40
N PHE A 72 4.85 -6.17 -18.77
CA PHE A 72 5.17 -4.92 -18.09
C PHE A 72 4.74 -4.93 -16.62
N LEU A 73 3.54 -5.44 -16.34
CA LEU A 73 3.02 -5.56 -14.98
C LEU A 73 3.90 -6.49 -14.15
N MET A 74 4.26 -7.66 -14.69
CA MET A 74 5.11 -8.63 -14.00
C MET A 74 6.51 -8.06 -13.71
N GLU A 75 7.10 -7.33 -14.66
CA GLU A 75 8.38 -6.65 -14.46
C GLU A 75 8.29 -5.56 -13.37
N SER A 76 7.20 -4.78 -13.36
CA SER A 76 6.95 -3.76 -12.34
C SER A 76 6.78 -4.38 -10.95
N GLU A 77 5.97 -5.44 -10.81
CA GLU A 77 5.78 -6.17 -9.55
C GLU A 77 7.10 -6.78 -9.05
N GLN A 78 7.91 -7.35 -9.95
CA GLN A 78 9.21 -7.90 -9.59
C GLN A 78 10.15 -6.82 -9.06
N LYS A 79 10.14 -5.63 -9.69
CA LYS A 79 10.91 -4.47 -9.22
C LYS A 79 10.46 -4.03 -7.83
N GLU A 80 9.15 -3.96 -7.58
CA GLU A 80 8.61 -3.59 -6.27
C GLU A 80 8.97 -4.61 -5.19
N GLN A 81 8.87 -5.91 -5.49
CA GLN A 81 9.26 -6.97 -4.56
C GLN A 81 10.76 -6.90 -4.21
N ASN A 82 11.61 -6.61 -5.20
CA ASN A 82 13.04 -6.42 -4.97
C ASN A 82 13.33 -5.19 -4.08
N LEU A 83 12.61 -4.08 -4.28
CA LEU A 83 12.71 -2.92 -3.40
C LEU A 83 12.27 -3.25 -1.97
N ARG A 84 11.13 -3.95 -1.81
CA ARG A 84 10.66 -4.41 -0.49
C ARG A 84 11.68 -5.31 0.19
N LEU A 85 12.30 -6.24 -0.53
CA LEU A 85 13.35 -7.12 0.02
C LEU A 85 14.57 -6.33 0.50
N ASN A 86 14.96 -5.28 -0.24
CA ASN A 86 16.09 -4.44 0.11
C ASN A 86 15.81 -3.49 1.30
N GLU A 87 14.57 -2.98 1.42
CA GLU A 87 14.16 -2.07 2.49
C GLU A 87 13.83 -2.76 3.81
N THR A 88 13.31 -4.00 3.74
CA THR A 88 12.93 -4.81 4.91
C THR A 88 14.00 -4.89 6.01
N PRO A 89 15.31 -5.13 5.74
CA PRO A 89 16.33 -5.17 6.79
C PRO A 89 16.56 -3.81 7.44
N TRP A 90 16.47 -2.72 6.68
CA TRP A 90 16.61 -1.35 7.21
C TRP A 90 15.46 -0.99 8.13
N GLN A 91 14.22 -1.27 7.71
CA GLN A 91 13.03 -1.07 8.54
C GLN A 91 13.13 -1.85 9.87
N ARG A 92 13.57 -3.12 9.83
CA ARG A 92 13.80 -3.92 11.05
C ARG A 92 14.81 -3.28 12.00
N LYS A 93 15.90 -2.71 11.48
CA LYS A 93 16.94 -2.05 12.29
C LYS A 93 16.41 -0.81 13.02
N TYR A 94 15.59 0.01 12.36
CA TYR A 94 15.00 1.20 12.98
C TYR A 94 13.91 0.85 14.00
N VAL A 95 13.07 -0.14 13.70
CA VAL A 95 12.07 -0.64 14.65
C VAL A 95 12.75 -1.17 15.92
N PHE A 96 13.82 -1.95 15.79
CA PHE A 96 14.56 -2.47 16.94
C PHE A 96 15.18 -1.35 17.79
N ARG A 97 15.79 -0.34 17.15
CA ARG A 97 16.34 0.84 17.86
C ARG A 97 15.26 1.62 18.59
N GLY A 98 14.10 1.83 17.96
CA GLY A 98 12.95 2.51 18.58
C GLY A 98 12.42 1.74 19.78
N GLN A 99 12.34 0.41 19.68
CA GLN A 99 11.92 -0.44 20.79
C GLN A 99 12.92 -0.36 21.97
N LEU A 100 14.22 -0.40 21.69
CA LEU A 100 15.26 -0.28 22.73
C LEU A 100 15.21 1.10 23.42
N PHE A 101 15.02 2.16 22.66
CA PHE A 101 14.86 3.51 23.21
C PHE A 101 13.60 3.62 24.10
N SER A 102 12.49 3.05 23.66
CA SER A 102 11.23 3.00 24.42
C SER A 102 11.40 2.29 25.78
N VAL A 103 12.14 1.18 25.80
CA VAL A 103 12.47 0.46 27.04
C VAL A 103 13.32 1.32 27.98
N LEU A 104 14.30 2.05 27.47
CA LEU A 104 15.12 2.96 28.29
C LEU A 104 14.28 4.07 28.93
N VAL A 105 13.39 4.69 28.14
CA VAL A 105 12.48 5.73 28.63
C VAL A 105 11.53 5.18 29.70
N ALA A 106 11.02 3.95 29.53
CA ALA A 106 10.18 3.30 30.52
C ALA A 106 10.93 3.05 31.85
N LEU A 107 12.18 2.60 31.79
CA LEU A 107 13.02 2.39 32.99
C LEU A 107 13.32 3.70 33.72
N LEU A 108 13.61 4.78 32.98
CA LEU A 108 13.78 6.11 33.57
C LEU A 108 12.49 6.61 34.23
N GLY A 109 11.33 6.42 33.59
CA GLY A 109 10.03 6.76 34.17
C GLY A 109 9.74 6.01 35.47
N LEU A 110 10.04 4.71 35.52
CA LEU A 110 9.93 3.91 36.75
C LEU A 110 10.89 4.39 37.85
N GLY A 111 12.13 4.71 37.48
CA GLY A 111 13.13 5.25 38.42
C GLY A 111 12.69 6.59 39.01
N LEU A 112 12.23 7.52 38.17
CA LEU A 112 11.70 8.82 38.61
C LEU A 112 10.44 8.67 39.46
N SER A 113 9.54 7.76 39.11
CA SER A 113 8.34 7.48 39.91
C SER A 113 8.73 6.97 41.31
N SER A 114 9.68 6.03 41.38
CA SER A 114 10.18 5.49 42.64
C SER A 114 10.85 6.57 43.50
N LEU A 115 11.68 7.42 42.89
CA LEU A 115 12.32 8.55 43.60
C LEU A 115 11.29 9.58 44.08
N ALA A 116 10.25 9.86 43.30
CA ALA A 116 9.21 10.80 43.68
C ALA A 116 8.38 10.31 44.88
N ILE A 117 8.12 9.00 44.98
CA ILE A 117 7.48 8.40 46.16
C ILE A 117 8.37 8.54 47.39
N LEU A 118 9.68 8.29 47.25
CA LEU A 118 10.64 8.41 48.37
C LEU A 118 10.80 9.85 48.89
N ASN A 119 10.45 10.86 48.09
CA ASN A 119 10.53 12.27 48.46
C ASN A 119 9.15 12.89 48.76
N ASP A 120 8.12 12.07 49.03
CA ASP A 120 6.74 12.50 49.35
C ASP A 120 6.05 13.36 48.27
N TYR A 121 6.37 13.13 46.99
CA TYR A 121 5.70 13.76 45.84
C TYR A 121 4.84 12.74 45.05
N PRO A 122 3.72 12.23 45.63
CA PRO A 122 2.92 11.16 45.02
C PRO A 122 2.27 11.58 43.70
N TRP A 123 1.97 12.88 43.53
CA TRP A 123 1.41 13.40 42.28
C TRP A 123 2.40 13.26 41.10
N VAL A 124 3.68 13.55 41.34
CA VAL A 124 4.74 13.42 40.33
C VAL A 124 4.99 11.95 39.99
N ALA A 125 4.94 11.08 41.01
CA ALA A 125 5.06 9.63 40.80
C ALA A 125 3.93 9.08 39.92
N GLY A 126 2.70 9.55 40.12
CA GLY A 126 1.53 9.19 39.33
C GLY A 126 1.65 9.59 37.86
N ILE A 127 2.24 10.75 37.56
CA ILE A 127 2.50 11.14 36.17
C ILE A 127 3.63 10.29 35.58
N ALA A 128 4.72 10.10 36.33
CA ALA A 128 5.90 9.37 35.85
C ALA A 128 5.61 7.89 35.52
N ILE A 129 4.68 7.25 36.22
CA ILE A 129 4.30 5.85 35.95
C ILE A 129 3.43 5.68 34.70
N THR A 130 2.78 6.73 34.20
CA THR A 130 2.01 6.65 32.94
C THR A 130 2.90 6.35 31.74
N ILE A 131 4.16 6.79 31.76
CA ILE A 131 5.15 6.58 30.69
C ILE A 131 5.44 5.08 30.50
N PRO A 132 5.93 4.32 31.51
CA PRO A 132 6.17 2.89 31.37
C PRO A 132 4.88 2.10 31.07
N VAL A 133 3.73 2.49 31.65
CA VAL A 133 2.43 1.85 31.35
C VAL A 133 2.06 2.04 29.87
N GLY A 134 2.22 3.24 29.34
CA GLY A 134 1.98 3.54 27.92
C GLY A 134 2.91 2.77 26.99
N VAL A 135 4.20 2.67 27.34
CA VAL A 135 5.18 1.87 26.59
C VAL A 135 4.80 0.39 26.54
N VAL A 136 4.36 -0.17 27.68
CA VAL A 136 3.89 -1.57 27.73
C VAL A 136 2.63 -1.75 26.89
N ALA A 137 1.65 -0.84 26.99
CA ALA A 137 0.42 -0.91 26.21
C ALA A 137 0.67 -0.89 24.69
N VAL A 138 1.54 0.02 24.23
CA VAL A 138 1.91 0.12 22.81
C VAL A 138 2.67 -1.13 22.34
N ASN A 139 3.58 -1.67 23.16
CA ASN A 139 4.26 -2.92 22.84
C ASN A 139 3.29 -4.11 22.75
N PHE A 140 2.31 -4.23 23.65
CA PHE A 140 1.26 -5.26 23.59
C PHE A 140 0.39 -5.14 22.33
N LEU A 141 -0.02 -3.91 21.96
CA LEU A 141 -0.76 -3.63 20.73
C LEU A 141 0.06 -4.00 19.47
N GLY A 142 1.36 -3.68 19.46
CA GLY A 142 2.27 -4.03 18.37
C GLY A 142 2.48 -5.55 18.21
N ILE A 143 2.49 -6.32 19.30
CA ILE A 143 2.59 -7.79 19.27
C ILE A 143 1.33 -8.41 18.67
N LYS A 144 0.14 -7.90 19.01
CA LYS A 144 -1.14 -8.38 18.46
C LYS A 144 -1.23 -8.17 16.94
N ASN A 145 -0.65 -7.09 16.43
CA ASN A 145 -0.63 -6.80 14.98
C ASN A 145 0.33 -7.70 14.19
N LYS A 146 1.34 -8.29 14.83
CA LYS A 146 2.31 -9.20 14.18
C LYS A 146 1.71 -10.56 13.78
N ASN A 147 0.63 -10.98 14.44
CA ASN A 147 -0.05 -12.26 14.19
C ASN A 147 -1.26 -12.12 13.23
N GLN A 148 -1.49 -10.95 12.65
CA GLN A 148 -2.53 -10.73 11.63
C GLN A 148 -1.93 -10.66 10.21
N LYS A 149 -0.96 -11.53 9.92
CA LYS A 149 -0.51 -11.77 8.55
C LYS A 149 -1.18 -13.02 8.01
#